data_AF-E0V9F0-F1
#
_entry.id   AF-E0V9F0-F1
#
_cell.length_a   1.000
_cell.length_b   1.000
_cell.length_c   1.000
_cell.angle_alpha   90.00
_cell.angle_beta   90.00
_cell.angle_gamma   90.00
#
_symmetry.space_group_name_H-M   'P 1'
#
loop_
_entity.id
_entity.type
_entity.pdbx_description
1 polymer ?
#
loop_
_entity_poly.entity_id
_entity_poly.type
_entity_poly.pdbx_seq_one_letter_code
_entity_poly.pdbx_strand_id
1 'polypeptide(L)'
;MAAIEEYHKKTCIKWVRWSGERDYVHFKPGNTGCWSSVGKVGGKQELNLQTPGCLTKKGTVIHEMLHALGFLHEQNRHERDKYVTIKWENVQKGRENNFEKATAETTDGQGVPYDYGSVMHYSAKAFSTNGKPTIVPMKNVELGQREGLSRGDIKKLKNMYKCGSRKN
;
A
#
# COMPACT_ATOMS: atom_id res chain seq x y z
N MET A 1 12.63 1.83 12.46
CA MET A 1 13.81 1.55 11.61
C MET A 1 13.70 0.27 10.79
N ALA A 2 13.16 -0.84 11.31
CA ALA A 2 13.04 -2.10 10.58
C ALA A 2 12.34 -2.00 9.20
N ALA A 3 11.33 -1.13 9.05
CA ALA A 3 10.67 -0.89 7.76
C ALA A 3 11.64 -0.32 6.70
N ILE A 4 12.44 0.69 7.06
CA ILE A 4 13.45 1.30 6.17
C ILE A 4 14.46 0.26 5.72
N GLU A 5 14.95 -0.55 6.66
CA GLU A 5 15.93 -1.60 6.38
C GLU A 5 15.40 -2.63 5.38
N GLU A 6 14.11 -2.97 5.46
CA GLU A 6 13.49 -3.89 4.51
C GLU A 6 13.50 -3.35 3.07
N TYR A 7 13.17 -2.06 2.88
CA TYR A 7 13.32 -1.42 1.56
C TYR A 7 14.77 -1.46 1.07
N HIS A 8 15.71 -1.10 1.96
CA HIS A 8 17.12 -1.02 1.63
C HIS A 8 17.71 -2.37 1.22
N LYS A 9 17.24 -3.47 1.85
CA LYS A 9 17.69 -4.84 1.57
C LYS A 9 17.02 -5.46 0.35
N LYS A 10 15.72 -5.22 0.14
CA LYS A 10 14.93 -5.93 -0.88
C LYS A 10 14.79 -5.18 -2.20
N THR A 11 15.03 -3.87 -2.21
CA THR A 11 14.79 -2.98 -3.35
C THR A 11 15.97 -2.03 -3.59
N CYS A 12 15.95 -1.26 -4.69
CA CYS A 12 16.90 -0.17 -4.89
C CYS A 12 16.49 1.14 -4.21
N ILE A 13 15.33 1.20 -3.56
CA ILE A 13 14.83 2.42 -2.90
C ILE A 13 15.61 2.67 -1.61
N LYS A 14 16.11 3.89 -1.48
CA LYS A 14 16.84 4.35 -0.30
C LYS A 14 16.10 5.51 0.35
N TRP A 15 15.52 5.24 1.51
CA TRP A 15 15.06 6.27 2.44
C TRP A 15 16.27 6.86 3.15
N VAL A 16 16.50 8.16 2.95
CA VAL A 16 17.61 8.91 3.51
C VAL A 16 17.10 9.99 4.44
N ARG A 17 17.91 10.39 5.41
CA ARG A 17 17.56 11.51 6.30
C ARG A 17 17.57 12.80 5.48
N TRP A 18 16.52 13.59 5.63
CA TRP A 18 16.40 14.90 5.00
C TRP A 18 17.60 15.78 5.34
N SER A 19 18.18 16.40 4.32
CA SER A 19 19.37 17.26 4.38
C SER A 19 19.17 18.64 3.74
N GLY A 20 17.93 18.96 3.36
CA GLY A 20 17.57 20.23 2.72
C GLY A 20 16.90 20.07 1.35
N GLU A 21 16.56 18.84 0.95
CA GLU A 21 15.86 18.56 -0.29
C GLU A 21 14.48 19.24 -0.31
N ARG A 22 14.09 19.75 -1.48
CA ARG A 22 12.81 20.44 -1.70
C ARG A 22 11.61 19.55 -1.40
N ASP A 23 11.66 18.31 -1.89
CA ASP A 23 10.58 17.35 -1.79
C ASP A 23 10.97 16.24 -0.81
N TYR A 24 10.19 16.06 0.25
CA TYR A 24 10.51 15.10 1.29
C TYR A 24 9.26 14.58 2.00
N VAL A 25 9.35 13.37 2.54
CA VAL A 25 8.31 12.76 3.37
C VAL A 25 8.58 13.08 4.83
N HIS A 26 7.60 13.67 5.51
CA HIS A 26 7.63 13.98 6.92
C HIS A 26 6.78 12.99 7.72
N PHE A 27 7.46 12.07 8.41
CA PHE A 27 6.81 11.10 9.30
C PHE A 27 6.38 11.79 10.59
N LYS A 28 5.10 11.69 10.96
CA LYS A 28 4.55 12.30 12.18
C LYS A 28 3.61 11.37 12.96
N PRO A 29 3.49 11.53 14.29
CA PRO A 29 2.68 10.67 15.14
C PRO A 29 1.29 11.27 15.47
N GLY A 30 0.55 11.78 14.49
CA GLY A 30 -0.78 12.36 14.74
C GLY A 30 -1.84 11.31 15.08
N ASN A 31 -2.92 11.72 15.76
CA ASN A 31 -3.99 10.85 16.26
C ASN A 31 -5.11 10.58 15.24
N THR A 32 -4.78 10.54 13.95
CA THR A 32 -5.75 10.37 12.85
C THR A 32 -5.56 9.06 12.07
N GLY A 33 -5.00 8.03 12.72
CA GLY A 33 -4.75 6.73 12.12
C GLY A 33 -3.44 6.64 11.34
N CYS A 34 -3.39 5.76 10.35
CA CYS A 34 -2.23 5.56 9.47
C CYS A 34 -2.62 6.01 8.06
N TRP A 35 -1.84 6.90 7.45
CA TRP A 35 -2.10 7.36 6.09
C TRP A 35 -0.87 8.02 5.45
N SER A 36 -0.83 8.00 4.12
CA SER A 36 0.09 8.77 3.29
C SER A 36 -0.57 9.17 1.98
N SER A 37 -0.07 10.25 1.37
CA SER A 37 -0.39 10.56 -0.03
C SER A 37 0.19 9.51 -0.98
N VAL A 38 -0.46 9.29 -2.11
CA VAL A 38 0.01 8.36 -3.15
C VAL A 38 1.01 9.08 -4.05
N GLY A 39 2.26 8.64 -4.00
CA GLY A 39 3.35 9.16 -4.83
C GLY A 39 3.94 10.49 -4.34
N LYS A 40 4.78 11.09 -5.18
CA LYS A 40 5.45 12.36 -4.92
C LYS A 40 4.51 13.51 -5.26
N VAL A 41 4.02 14.22 -4.23
CA VAL A 41 3.10 15.37 -4.41
C VAL A 41 3.82 16.71 -4.56
N GLY A 42 5.10 16.78 -4.16
CA GLY A 42 5.91 17.99 -4.16
C GLY A 42 5.95 18.70 -2.80
N GLY A 43 7.09 19.30 -2.46
CA GLY A 43 7.31 19.95 -1.17
C GLY A 43 7.34 18.97 0.01
N LYS A 44 6.98 19.48 1.20
CA LYS A 44 6.75 18.66 2.40
C LYS A 44 5.45 17.85 2.21
N GLN A 45 5.55 16.53 2.18
CA GLN A 45 4.37 15.65 2.24
C GLN A 45 4.34 14.87 3.55
N GLU A 46 3.18 14.82 4.20
CA GLU A 46 3.03 14.15 5.48
C GLU A 46 2.75 12.65 5.33
N LEU A 47 3.31 11.86 6.23
CA LEU A 47 2.99 10.46 6.43
C LEU A 47 2.69 10.27 7.91
N ASN A 48 1.44 9.94 8.23
CA ASN A 48 1.00 9.83 9.61
C ASN A 48 1.09 8.39 10.11
N LEU A 49 1.72 8.21 11.27
CA LEU A 49 1.82 6.94 11.97
C LEU A 49 1.37 7.15 13.41
N GLN A 50 0.07 7.07 13.66
CA GLN A 50 -0.47 7.15 15.02
C GLN A 50 0.21 6.15 15.95
N THR A 51 0.67 6.63 17.11
CA THR A 51 1.33 5.82 18.13
C THR A 51 0.33 5.47 19.25
N PRO A 52 0.32 4.22 19.74
CA PRO A 52 1.13 3.07 19.30
C PRO A 52 0.56 2.33 18.08
N GLY A 53 -0.69 2.59 17.69
CA GLY A 53 -1.46 1.77 16.74
C GLY A 53 -0.72 1.40 15.43
N CYS A 54 -0.24 2.38 14.68
CA CYS A 54 0.44 2.16 13.40
C CYS A 54 1.84 1.55 13.52
N LEU A 55 2.42 1.60 14.73
CA LEU A 55 3.77 1.09 15.01
C LEU A 55 3.75 -0.33 15.59
N THR A 56 2.56 -0.88 15.87
CA THR A 56 2.41 -2.27 16.36
C THR A 56 2.93 -3.31 15.37
N LYS A 57 2.73 -3.08 14.07
CA LYS A 57 3.19 -3.95 12.99
C LYS A 57 4.07 -3.19 12.01
N LYS A 58 5.27 -3.71 11.77
CA LYS A 58 6.22 -3.16 10.79
C LYS A 58 5.59 -3.01 9.40
N GLY A 59 4.75 -3.95 8.97
CA GLY A 59 4.11 -3.89 7.66
C GLY A 59 3.13 -2.73 7.49
N THR A 60 2.57 -2.18 8.58
CA THR A 60 1.77 -0.95 8.50
C THR A 60 2.64 0.24 8.12
N VAL A 61 3.83 0.37 8.70
CA VAL A 61 4.78 1.42 8.30
C VAL A 61 5.23 1.24 6.85
N ILE A 62 5.48 0.00 6.43
CA ILE A 62 5.81 -0.34 5.03
C ILE A 62 4.66 0.01 4.09
N HIS A 63 3.42 -0.26 4.47
CA HIS A 63 2.22 0.09 3.69
C HIS A 63 2.16 1.59 3.39
N GLU A 64 2.29 2.43 4.41
CA GLU A 64 2.26 3.89 4.23
C GLU A 64 3.46 4.40 3.40
N MET A 65 4.63 3.77 3.57
CA MET A 65 5.80 4.09 2.75
C MET A 65 5.60 3.69 1.28
N LEU A 66 4.90 2.59 0.99
CA LEU A 66 4.52 2.19 -0.36
C LEU A 66 3.52 3.16 -1.00
N HIS A 67 2.56 3.67 -0.22
CA HIS A 67 1.70 4.76 -0.68
C HIS A 67 2.53 5.96 -1.12
N ALA A 68 3.44 6.45 -0.28
CA ALA A 68 4.32 7.58 -0.64
C ALA A 68 5.18 7.32 -1.91
N LEU A 69 5.43 6.04 -2.24
CA LEU A 69 6.14 5.63 -3.45
C LEU A 69 5.22 5.47 -4.68
N GLY A 70 3.91 5.68 -4.56
CA GLY A 70 2.96 5.68 -5.68
C GLY A 70 2.06 4.45 -5.79
N PHE A 71 1.99 3.62 -4.75
CA PHE A 71 1.16 2.42 -4.79
C PHE A 71 -0.24 2.72 -4.26
N LEU A 72 -1.25 2.34 -5.03
CA LEU A 72 -2.63 2.22 -4.56
C LEU A 72 -2.84 0.86 -3.88
N HIS A 73 -4.00 0.66 -3.25
CA HIS A 73 -4.30 -0.65 -2.67
C HIS A 73 -4.51 -1.70 -3.75
N GLU A 74 -4.13 -2.95 -3.44
CA GLU A 74 -4.22 -4.05 -4.40
C GLU A 74 -5.69 -4.33 -4.80
N GLN A 75 -6.65 -4.15 -3.88
CA GLN A 75 -8.06 -4.33 -4.18
C GLN A 75 -8.69 -3.22 -5.04
N ASN A 76 -7.98 -2.12 -5.29
CA ASN A 76 -8.44 -1.07 -6.21
C ASN A 76 -8.01 -1.31 -7.66
N ARG A 77 -7.23 -2.37 -7.96
CA ARG A 77 -6.81 -2.65 -9.34
C ARG A 77 -8.01 -2.78 -10.30
N HIS A 78 -7.86 -2.29 -11.52
CA HIS A 78 -8.95 -2.25 -12.52
C HIS A 78 -9.52 -3.65 -12.82
N GLU A 79 -8.67 -4.67 -12.77
CA GLU A 79 -8.98 -6.07 -13.01
C GLU A 79 -9.35 -6.87 -11.75
N ARG A 80 -9.46 -6.24 -10.57
CA ARG A 80 -9.64 -6.92 -9.28
C ARG A 80 -10.84 -7.86 -9.22
N ASP A 81 -11.90 -7.60 -9.98
CA ASP A 81 -13.12 -8.43 -10.00
C ASP A 81 -12.88 -9.84 -10.54
N LYS A 82 -11.72 -10.10 -11.17
CA LYS A 82 -11.27 -11.46 -11.57
C LYS A 82 -10.64 -12.24 -10.41
N TYR A 83 -10.45 -11.61 -9.25
CA TYR A 83 -9.67 -12.14 -8.13
C TYR A 83 -10.43 -12.04 -6.80
N VAL A 84 -11.16 -10.96 -6.59
CA VAL A 84 -11.94 -10.74 -5.37
C VAL A 84 -13.34 -10.23 -5.71
N THR A 85 -14.29 -10.54 -4.84
CA THR A 85 -15.64 -9.95 -4.87
C THR A 85 -15.80 -9.02 -3.67
N ILE A 86 -16.29 -7.80 -3.92
CA ILE A 86 -16.67 -6.87 -2.86
C ILE A 86 -18.12 -7.15 -2.44
N LYS A 87 -18.32 -7.36 -1.14
CA LYS A 87 -19.63 -7.52 -0.51
C LYS A 87 -20.09 -6.17 0.02
N TRP A 88 -20.62 -5.35 -0.88
CA TRP A 88 -21.06 -3.99 -0.61
C TRP A 88 -22.06 -3.90 0.54
N GLU A 89 -22.91 -4.92 0.71
CA GLU A 89 -23.86 -5.04 1.81
C GLU A 89 -23.20 -5.12 3.21
N ASN A 90 -21.92 -5.50 3.27
CA ASN A 90 -21.14 -5.57 4.52
C ASN A 90 -20.28 -4.32 4.74
N VAL A 91 -20.14 -3.44 3.73
CA VAL A 91 -19.31 -2.23 3.80
C VAL A 91 -20.02 -1.16 4.64
N GLN A 92 -19.27 -0.53 5.55
CA GLN A 92 -19.76 0.62 6.31
C GLN A 92 -20.20 1.75 5.37
N LYS A 93 -21.42 2.27 5.58
CA LYS A 93 -21.95 3.40 4.81
C LYS A 93 -20.98 4.59 4.83
N GLY A 94 -20.68 5.16 3.66
CA GLY A 94 -19.74 6.26 3.47
C GLY A 94 -18.27 5.84 3.35
N ARG A 95 -17.98 4.53 3.27
CA ARG A 95 -16.63 3.97 3.05
C ARG A 95 -16.48 3.24 1.71
N GLU A 96 -17.50 3.28 0.87
CA GLU A 96 -17.57 2.59 -0.42
C GLU A 96 -16.43 3.02 -1.35
N ASN A 97 -16.05 4.30 -1.31
CA ASN A 97 -14.93 4.87 -2.07
C ASN A 97 -13.58 4.15 -1.84
N ASN A 98 -13.37 3.52 -0.67
CA ASN A 98 -12.15 2.76 -0.39
C ASN A 98 -12.03 1.46 -1.24
N PHE A 99 -13.14 1.04 -1.85
CA PHE A 99 -13.24 -0.19 -2.66
C PHE A 99 -13.47 0.11 -4.15
N GLU A 100 -13.54 1.38 -4.54
CA GLU A 100 -13.68 1.77 -5.93
C GLU A 100 -12.44 1.34 -6.73
N LYS A 101 -12.67 0.94 -7.98
CA LYS A 101 -11.57 0.53 -8.86
C LYS A 101 -10.91 1.77 -9.42
N ALA A 102 -9.58 1.78 -9.39
CA ALA A 102 -8.79 2.66 -10.22
C ALA A 102 -8.90 2.22 -11.68
N THR A 103 -8.59 3.14 -12.59
CA THR A 103 -8.76 2.91 -14.03
C THR A 103 -7.45 2.44 -14.67
N ALA A 104 -7.54 1.78 -15.83
CA ALA A 104 -6.35 1.30 -16.54
C ALA A 104 -5.53 2.47 -17.13
N GLU A 105 -6.13 3.64 -17.30
CA GLU A 105 -5.47 4.85 -17.79
C GLU A 105 -4.65 5.55 -16.71
N THR A 106 -5.00 5.33 -15.44
CA THR A 106 -4.38 5.99 -14.28
C THR A 106 -3.50 5.05 -13.45
N THR A 107 -3.52 3.75 -13.74
CA THR A 107 -2.77 2.74 -13.00
C THR A 107 -2.11 1.71 -13.92
N ASP A 108 -0.91 1.28 -13.54
CA ASP A 108 -0.16 0.24 -14.24
C ASP A 108 0.29 -0.84 -13.25
N GLY A 109 -0.08 -2.09 -13.53
CA GLY A 109 0.34 -3.26 -12.74
C GLY A 109 1.82 -3.62 -12.86
N GLN A 110 2.59 -2.90 -13.69
CA GLN A 110 4.02 -3.09 -13.93
C GLN A 110 4.37 -4.51 -14.42
N GLY A 111 3.47 -5.14 -15.17
CA GLY A 111 3.61 -6.53 -15.60
C GLY A 111 3.59 -7.56 -14.44
N VAL A 112 3.09 -7.17 -13.27
CA VAL A 112 2.96 -8.04 -12.10
C VAL A 112 1.49 -8.44 -11.91
N PRO A 113 1.19 -9.76 -11.81
CA PRO A 113 -0.16 -10.25 -11.53
C PRO A 113 -0.76 -9.69 -10.22
N TYR A 114 -2.05 -9.92 -10.03
CA TYR A 114 -2.73 -9.61 -8.77
C TYR A 114 -2.13 -10.40 -7.61
N ASP A 115 -1.77 -9.71 -6.52
CA ASP A 115 -1.10 -10.34 -5.37
C ASP A 115 -1.96 -10.26 -4.10
N TYR A 116 -2.68 -11.34 -3.78
CA TYR A 116 -3.46 -11.46 -2.55
C TYR A 116 -2.63 -11.26 -1.27
N GLY A 117 -1.33 -11.56 -1.32
CA GLY A 117 -0.39 -11.39 -0.23
C GLY A 117 0.28 -10.02 -0.17
N SER A 118 -0.07 -9.10 -1.07
CA SER A 118 0.46 -7.74 -1.06
C SER A 118 0.20 -7.06 0.28
N VAL A 119 1.20 -6.34 0.79
CA VAL A 119 1.01 -5.49 1.98
C VAL A 119 0.02 -4.35 1.70
N MET A 120 -0.22 -4.03 0.42
CA MET A 120 -1.20 -3.06 -0.04
C MET A 120 -2.61 -3.63 -0.13
N HIS A 121 -2.81 -4.93 0.07
CA HIS A 121 -4.14 -5.51 0.09
C HIS A 121 -4.81 -5.25 1.45
N TYR A 122 -6.09 -4.89 1.42
CA TYR A 122 -6.92 -4.84 2.62
C TYR A 122 -7.22 -6.23 3.20
N SER A 123 -7.52 -6.28 4.50
CA SER A 123 -8.02 -7.50 5.12
C SER A 123 -9.43 -7.81 4.64
N ALA A 124 -9.83 -9.08 4.76
CA ALA A 124 -11.15 -9.53 4.33
C ALA A 124 -12.32 -8.77 5.00
N LYS A 125 -12.11 -8.21 6.20
CA LYS A 125 -13.13 -7.51 7.00
C LYS A 125 -12.91 -5.99 7.09
N ALA A 126 -12.05 -5.42 6.24
CA ALA A 126 -11.80 -3.99 6.23
C ALA A 126 -13.12 -3.21 6.08
N PHE A 127 -13.35 -2.21 6.93
CA PHE A 127 -14.58 -1.39 6.94
C PHE A 127 -15.89 -2.19 7.04
N SER A 128 -15.86 -3.37 7.66
CA SER A 128 -17.07 -4.18 7.87
C SER A 128 -17.98 -3.56 8.94
N THR A 129 -19.29 -3.52 8.66
CA THR A 129 -20.32 -3.05 9.61
C THR A 129 -20.86 -4.16 10.52
N ASN A 130 -20.71 -5.42 10.11
CA ASN A 130 -21.37 -6.57 10.73
C ASN A 130 -20.42 -7.73 11.06
N GLY A 131 -19.11 -7.48 10.99
CA GLY A 131 -18.07 -8.48 11.24
C GLY A 131 -17.91 -9.55 10.16
N LYS A 132 -18.73 -9.51 9.10
CA LYS A 132 -18.62 -10.38 7.91
C LYS A 132 -17.61 -9.80 6.91
N PRO A 133 -17.04 -10.62 6.01
CA PRO A 133 -16.10 -10.15 5.01
C PRO A 133 -16.70 -9.10 4.06
N THR A 134 -16.00 -8.00 3.85
CA THR A 134 -16.24 -7.02 2.78
C THR A 134 -15.50 -7.40 1.49
N ILE A 135 -14.40 -8.15 1.59
CA ILE A 135 -13.63 -8.66 0.45
C ILE A 135 -13.57 -10.19 0.55
N VAL A 136 -14.05 -10.87 -0.50
CA VAL A 136 -14.02 -12.34 -0.61
C VAL A 136 -13.09 -12.74 -1.75
N PRO A 137 -11.96 -13.43 -1.49
CA PRO A 137 -11.08 -13.90 -2.54
C PRO A 137 -11.69 -15.09 -3.29
N MET A 138 -11.41 -15.19 -4.59
CA MET A 138 -11.79 -16.34 -5.42
C MET A 138 -10.93 -17.58 -5.17
N LYS A 139 -9.87 -17.44 -4.38
CA LYS A 139 -9.00 -18.53 -3.93
C LYS A 139 -9.09 -18.64 -2.41
N ASN A 140 -8.82 -19.84 -1.87
CA ASN A 140 -8.74 -20.05 -0.42
C ASN A 140 -7.41 -19.50 0.12
N VAL A 141 -7.35 -18.19 0.35
CA VAL A 141 -6.16 -17.46 0.81
C VAL A 141 -6.55 -16.39 1.84
N GLU A 142 -5.65 -16.12 2.78
CA GLU A 142 -5.82 -15.02 3.72
C GLU A 142 -5.38 -13.69 3.10
N LEU A 143 -6.09 -12.61 3.48
CA LEU A 143 -5.88 -11.26 2.96
C LEU A 143 -5.46 -10.29 4.05
N GLY A 144 -4.69 -9.27 3.68
CA GLY A 144 -4.41 -8.13 4.55
C GLY A 144 -3.26 -8.33 5.53
N GLN A 145 -2.27 -9.15 5.16
CA GLN A 145 -1.04 -9.28 5.93
C GLN A 145 -0.36 -7.91 6.15
N ARG A 146 0.30 -7.77 7.30
CA ARG A 146 1.08 -6.58 7.69
C ARG A 146 2.45 -6.97 8.27
N GLU A 147 3.05 -8.01 7.69
CA GLU A 147 4.37 -8.53 8.08
C GLU A 147 5.51 -7.86 7.30
N GLY A 148 5.29 -7.56 6.01
CA GLY A 148 6.28 -6.89 5.16
C GLY A 148 5.94 -6.93 3.67
N LEU A 149 6.92 -6.56 2.83
CA LEU A 149 6.76 -6.57 1.38
C LEU A 149 6.60 -8.00 0.84
N SER A 150 5.56 -8.22 0.05
CA SER A 150 5.39 -9.46 -0.72
C SER A 150 6.38 -9.52 -1.89
N ARG A 151 6.48 -10.70 -2.53
CA ARG A 151 7.26 -10.84 -3.78
C ARG A 151 6.70 -9.94 -4.89
N GLY A 152 5.38 -9.78 -4.97
CA GLY A 152 4.74 -8.90 -5.95
C GLY A 152 5.07 -7.43 -5.70
N ASP A 153 5.00 -6.97 -4.44
CA ASP A 153 5.33 -5.58 -4.06
C ASP A 153 6.77 -5.23 -4.46
N ILE A 154 7.72 -6.12 -4.15
CA ILE A 154 9.14 -5.94 -4.50
C ILE A 154 9.33 -5.87 -6.01
N LYS A 155 8.67 -6.77 -6.76
CA LYS A 155 8.78 -6.82 -8.22
C LYS A 155 8.21 -5.55 -8.86
N LYS A 156 7.03 -5.10 -8.43
CA LYS A 156 6.42 -3.84 -8.91
C LYS A 156 7.32 -2.64 -8.62
N LEU A 157 7.85 -2.54 -7.39
CA LEU A 157 8.76 -1.46 -7.02
C LEU A 157 10.00 -1.44 -7.92
N LYS A 158 10.60 -2.62 -8.16
CA LYS A 158 11.77 -2.74 -9.04
C LYS A 158 11.47 -2.36 -10.48
N ASN A 159 10.32 -2.74 -11.00
CA ASN A 159 9.91 -2.40 -12.36
C ASN A 159 9.64 -0.89 -12.49
N MET A 160 8.84 -0.33 -11.58
CA MET A 160 8.42 1.07 -11.62
C MET A 160 9.59 2.05 -11.46
N TYR A 161 10.52 1.74 -10.54
CA TYR A 161 11.72 2.55 -10.30
C TYR A 161 12.95 2.07 -11.09
N LYS A 162 12.77 1.13 -12.02
CA LYS A 162 13.81 0.63 -12.91
C LYS A 162 15.08 0.17 -12.16
N CYS A 163 14.89 -0.53 -11.05
CA CYS A 163 15.98 -1.07 -10.26
C CYS A 163 16.81 -2.06 -11.08
N GLY A 164 18.06 -1.72 -11.38
CA GLY A 164 18.99 -2.60 -12.08
C GLY A 164 19.08 -2.40 -13.60
N SER A 165 18.27 -1.52 -14.20
CA SER A 165 18.63 -1.00 -15.51
C SER A 165 19.74 0.03 -15.32
N ARG A 166 20.96 -0.25 -15.78
CA ARG A 166 21.94 0.81 -15.99
C ARG A 166 21.26 1.84 -16.90
N LYS A 167 21.23 3.10 -16.48
CA LYS A 167 21.06 4.19 -17.45
C LYS A 167 22.26 4.06 -18.39
N ASN A 168 22.00 3.64 -19.63
CA ASN A 168 22.95 3.91 -20.70
C ASN A 168 23.06 5.43 -20.87
#